data_AF-A0A8H6YQ95-F1
#
_entry.id   AF-A0A8H6YQ95-F1
#
_cell.length_a   1.000
_cell.length_b   1.000
_cell.length_c   1.000
_cell.angle_alpha   90.00
_cell.angle_beta   90.00
_cell.angle_gamma   90.00
#
_symmetry.space_group_name_H-M   'P 1'
#
loop_
_entity.id
_entity.type
_entity.pdbx_description
1 polymer ?
#
loop_
_entity_poly.entity_id
_entity_poly.type
_entity_poly.pdbx_seq_one_letter_code
_entity_poly.pdbx_strand_id
1 'polypeptide(L)'
;MFKIAALALVGFSLSAAAVEIQSFNPAFENAGIQGCIAVADNADGEPLIIHDCNTEPNLANQDWTVSFFTRQPAGPQQIKVFGDKCIDVTGGVNADGTKLQIWTCAEGNTNQLWTSLNDFTFQWSGTDKCIDLTDGKITDGNQLQIWTCGTGSSGNQNQKWTGEPNPDTSDVDRIIGGPVAANETEHCITATSNANGAAVVLSDCDDTSSTSIPGGNVTWTIPVEPLVGQIKTFDNKCIDVPNGSTANGVKLQLWTCTAGNTNQLFKFLPGVSQIEWSGKGKCFDLTDGKSASGTPIQLWDCATNNNPNQDWFRSHVGF
;
A
#
# COMPACT_ATOMS: atom_id res chain seq x y z
N MET A 1 -0.67 -65.51 5.10
CA MET A 1 0.60 -64.78 5.04
C MET A 1 0.48 -63.71 3.96
N PHE A 2 0.00 -62.51 4.32
CA PHE A 2 0.05 -61.34 3.44
C PHE A 2 1.13 -60.41 3.99
N LYS A 3 2.18 -60.18 3.21
CA LYS A 3 3.23 -59.20 3.52
C LYS A 3 2.66 -57.80 3.26
N ILE A 4 2.58 -56.97 4.28
CA ILE A 4 2.35 -55.52 4.14
C ILE A 4 3.70 -54.90 3.78
N ALA A 5 3.79 -54.31 2.59
CA ALA A 5 4.93 -53.47 2.21
C ALA A 5 4.79 -52.10 2.89
N ALA A 6 5.81 -51.71 3.65
CA ALA A 6 5.89 -50.37 4.25
C ALA A 6 6.13 -49.35 3.12
N LEU A 7 5.16 -48.47 2.89
CA LEU A 7 5.32 -47.30 2.04
C LEU A 7 6.07 -46.24 2.85
N ALA A 8 7.31 -45.94 2.46
CA ALA A 8 8.10 -44.88 3.07
C ALA A 8 7.40 -43.54 2.81
N LEU A 9 6.91 -42.88 3.87
CA LEU A 9 6.58 -41.46 3.81
C LEU A 9 7.88 -40.69 3.60
N VAL A 10 8.10 -40.23 2.38
CA VAL A 10 9.10 -39.19 2.12
C VAL A 10 8.51 -37.92 2.72
N GLY A 11 9.04 -37.51 3.87
CA GLY A 11 8.69 -36.25 4.49
C GLY A 11 9.13 -35.11 3.58
N PHE A 12 8.17 -34.55 2.82
CA PHE A 12 8.36 -33.23 2.24
C PHE A 12 8.35 -32.24 3.40
N SER A 13 9.52 -31.73 3.77
CA SER A 13 9.58 -30.46 4.47
C SER A 13 8.96 -29.43 3.53
N LEU A 14 7.77 -28.93 3.86
CA LEU A 14 7.37 -27.63 3.34
C LEU A 14 8.42 -26.65 3.87
N SER A 15 9.39 -26.29 3.03
CA SER A 15 10.02 -24.98 3.21
C SER A 15 8.87 -24.00 3.08
N ALA A 16 8.54 -23.27 4.15
CA ALA A 16 7.81 -22.02 3.99
C ALA A 16 8.53 -21.27 2.86
N ALA A 17 7.83 -21.04 1.74
CA ALA A 17 8.33 -20.10 0.76
C ALA A 17 8.65 -18.85 1.58
N ALA A 18 9.92 -18.44 1.58
CA ALA A 18 10.27 -17.15 2.12
C ALA A 18 9.37 -16.17 1.37
N VAL A 19 8.39 -15.61 2.06
CA VAL A 19 7.72 -14.40 1.59
C VAL A 19 8.88 -13.44 1.43
N GLU A 20 9.23 -13.16 0.18
CA GLU A 20 10.24 -12.18 -0.15
C GLU A 20 9.68 -10.87 0.41
N ILE A 21 10.21 -10.47 1.57
CA ILE A 21 9.91 -9.17 2.16
C ILE A 21 10.54 -8.20 1.17
N GLN A 22 9.74 -7.69 0.24
CA GLN A 22 10.16 -6.60 -0.61
C GLN A 22 10.51 -5.45 0.34
N SER A 23 11.82 -5.20 0.48
CA SER A 23 12.33 -4.06 1.22
C SER A 23 11.96 -2.84 0.41
N PHE A 24 10.84 -2.24 0.77
CA PHE A 24 10.46 -0.96 0.20
C PHE A 24 11.27 0.13 0.90
N ASN A 25 11.80 1.04 0.11
CA ASN A 25 12.54 2.22 0.55
C ASN A 25 11.70 3.51 0.42
N PRO A 26 10.50 3.62 1.01
CA PRO A 26 9.86 4.90 1.01
C PRO A 26 10.41 5.76 2.15
N ALA A 27 10.63 7.03 1.84
CA ALA A 27 10.63 8.03 2.88
C ALA A 27 9.21 8.04 3.49
N PHE A 28 9.12 7.88 4.82
CA PHE A 28 7.83 7.70 5.49
C PHE A 28 7.26 9.07 5.83
N GLU A 29 6.45 9.61 4.91
CA GLU A 29 5.99 10.99 4.88
C GLU A 29 4.68 11.21 5.63
N ASN A 30 4.54 12.40 6.21
CA ASN A 30 3.26 12.84 6.78
C ASN A 30 2.32 13.32 5.67
N ALA A 31 1.23 12.58 5.43
CA ALA A 31 0.28 12.86 4.36
C ALA A 31 -0.37 14.25 4.58
N GLY A 32 -0.02 15.19 3.70
CA GLY A 32 -0.56 16.56 3.70
C GLY A 32 0.32 17.63 4.34
N ILE A 33 1.49 17.31 4.92
CA ILE A 33 2.35 18.30 5.60
C ILE A 33 3.84 18.28 5.17
N GLN A 34 4.26 17.38 4.26
CA GLN A 34 5.61 17.35 3.62
C GLN A 34 6.79 17.27 4.62
N GLY A 35 6.98 16.11 5.23
CA GLY A 35 8.15 15.81 6.06
C GLY A 35 8.26 14.30 6.31
N CYS A 36 9.48 13.81 6.48
CA CYS A 36 9.80 12.39 6.57
C CYS A 36 10.18 11.99 7.98
N ILE A 37 9.74 10.79 8.37
CA ILE A 37 10.20 10.17 9.61
C ILE A 37 11.69 9.82 9.47
N ALA A 38 12.48 10.26 10.45
CA ALA A 38 13.92 10.12 10.47
C ALA A 38 14.44 9.80 11.88
N VAL A 39 15.70 9.40 11.94
CA VAL A 39 16.51 9.26 13.16
C VAL A 39 17.89 9.87 12.91
N ALA A 40 18.64 10.31 13.94
CA ALA A 40 19.98 10.86 13.70
C ALA A 40 21.04 9.77 13.49
N ASP A 41 20.91 8.64 14.20
CA ASP A 41 21.80 7.49 14.13
C ASP A 41 21.06 6.17 14.43
N ASN A 42 21.80 5.08 14.66
CA ASN A 42 21.26 3.75 14.89
C ASN A 42 21.37 3.27 16.36
N ALA A 43 21.59 4.16 17.31
CA ALA A 43 21.64 3.80 18.73
C ALA A 43 20.25 3.45 19.27
N ASP A 44 20.18 2.50 20.20
CA ASP A 44 18.94 2.21 20.93
C ASP A 44 18.52 3.42 21.76
N GLY A 45 17.28 3.84 21.61
CA GLY A 45 16.71 5.01 22.26
C GLY A 45 16.81 6.30 21.47
N GLU A 46 17.38 6.26 20.25
CA GLU A 46 17.44 7.42 19.37
C GLU A 46 16.01 7.92 19.04
N PRO A 47 15.71 9.22 19.23
CA PRO A 47 14.39 9.79 18.95
C PRO A 47 13.92 9.59 17.52
N LEU A 48 12.65 9.18 17.37
CA LEU A 48 11.97 9.22 16.08
C LEU A 48 11.50 10.64 15.82
N ILE A 49 12.02 11.31 14.78
CA ILE A 49 11.76 12.71 14.50
C ILE A 49 11.14 12.92 13.11
N ILE A 50 10.53 14.08 12.90
CA ILE A 50 10.26 14.59 11.55
C ILE A 50 11.50 15.33 11.05
N HIS A 51 11.80 15.21 9.77
CA HIS A 51 12.86 15.96 9.10
C HIS A 51 12.48 16.16 7.63
N ASP A 52 13.07 17.16 6.97
CA ASP A 52 13.09 17.25 5.51
C ASP A 52 13.40 15.89 4.87
N CYS A 53 12.63 15.55 3.84
CA CYS A 53 12.80 14.33 3.05
C CYS A 53 14.06 14.48 2.19
N ASN A 54 15.14 13.81 2.59
CA ASN A 54 16.45 13.99 1.96
C ASN A 54 16.54 13.14 0.69
N THR A 55 16.35 13.77 -0.47
CA THR A 55 16.50 13.12 -1.78
C THR A 55 17.99 13.03 -2.15
N GLU A 56 18.51 11.80 -2.17
CA GLU A 56 19.81 11.30 -2.68
C GLU A 56 21.08 11.30 -1.80
N PRO A 57 21.83 10.16 -1.78
CA PRO A 57 21.44 8.78 -2.05
C PRO A 57 21.24 8.01 -0.73
N ASN A 58 20.00 7.64 -0.42
CA ASN A 58 19.62 6.73 0.66
C ASN A 58 20.41 6.89 1.97
N LEU A 59 20.17 7.99 2.69
CA LEU A 59 20.58 8.01 4.08
C LEU A 59 19.73 6.96 4.81
N ALA A 60 20.39 5.88 5.26
CA ALA A 60 19.75 4.74 5.90
C ALA A 60 18.92 5.10 7.14
N ASN A 61 18.95 6.35 7.58
CA ASN A 61 18.20 6.92 8.70
C ASN A 61 16.79 7.43 8.35
N GLN A 62 16.41 7.40 7.06
CA GLN A 62 15.05 7.68 6.56
C GLN A 62 14.49 6.49 5.75
N ASP A 63 15.24 5.39 5.69
CA ASP A 63 14.91 4.20 4.90
C ASP A 63 14.17 3.17 5.78
N TRP A 64 12.83 3.17 5.65
CA TRP A 64 11.95 2.39 6.51
C TRP A 64 11.36 1.17 5.81
N THR A 65 11.73 -0.02 6.26
CA THR A 65 11.14 -1.28 5.81
C THR A 65 9.84 -1.57 6.55
N VAL A 66 8.74 -1.72 5.80
CA VAL A 66 7.41 -2.13 6.29
C VAL A 66 7.02 -3.43 5.59
N SER A 67 6.85 -4.52 6.35
CA SER A 67 6.63 -5.87 5.78
C SER A 67 5.34 -6.04 4.98
N PHE A 68 4.34 -5.18 5.20
CA PHE A 68 3.03 -5.24 4.55
C PHE A 68 2.47 -3.85 4.25
N PHE A 69 3.26 -2.97 3.63
CA PHE A 69 2.68 -1.72 3.12
C PHE A 69 1.55 -1.99 2.11
N THR A 70 1.65 -3.12 1.40
CA THR A 70 0.85 -3.54 0.24
C THR A 70 -0.52 -4.17 0.57
N ARG A 71 -0.82 -4.41 1.87
CA ARG A 71 -2.10 -4.93 2.34
C ARG A 71 -2.54 -4.15 3.56
N GLN A 72 -3.22 -3.03 3.36
CA GLN A 72 -3.91 -2.36 4.47
C GLN A 72 -5.31 -2.98 4.63
N PRO A 73 -5.78 -3.30 5.85
CA PRO A 73 -5.02 -3.27 7.08
C PRO A 73 -4.02 -4.42 7.12
N ALA A 74 -2.78 -4.14 7.50
CA ALA A 74 -1.81 -5.19 7.76
C ALA A 74 -1.83 -5.53 9.24
N GLY A 75 -1.79 -6.83 9.54
CA GLY A 75 -1.62 -7.30 10.91
C GLY A 75 -0.35 -6.75 11.59
N PRO A 76 -0.20 -6.99 12.90
CA PRO A 76 0.95 -6.52 13.66
C PRO A 76 2.29 -6.81 12.97
N GLN A 77 3.08 -5.78 12.71
CA GLN A 77 4.38 -5.85 12.05
C GLN A 77 5.39 -4.92 12.70
N GLN A 78 6.67 -5.23 12.53
CA GLN A 78 7.77 -4.35 12.87
C GLN A 78 8.06 -3.40 11.70
N ILE A 79 8.10 -2.09 11.96
CA ILE A 79 8.55 -1.08 11.01
C ILE A 79 10.02 -0.82 11.30
N LYS A 80 10.90 -1.15 10.36
CA LYS A 80 12.34 -1.24 10.60
C LYS A 80 13.13 -0.14 9.90
N VAL A 81 14.24 0.26 10.50
CA VAL A 81 15.29 1.12 9.90
C VAL A 81 16.65 0.48 10.17
N PHE A 82 17.63 0.71 9.31
CA PHE A 82 18.96 0.07 9.36
C PHE A 82 18.94 -1.47 9.38
N GLY A 83 17.81 -2.10 9.01
CA GLY A 83 17.61 -3.55 8.99
C GLY A 83 17.31 -4.22 10.35
N ASP A 84 17.79 -3.66 11.46
CA ASP A 84 17.68 -4.27 12.79
C ASP A 84 17.10 -3.37 13.90
N LYS A 85 16.74 -2.12 13.59
CA LYS A 85 16.09 -1.19 14.51
C LYS A 85 14.61 -1.06 14.16
N CYS A 86 13.77 -0.95 15.17
CA CYS A 86 12.32 -0.91 15.05
C CYS A 86 11.77 0.37 15.67
N ILE A 87 10.72 0.95 15.08
CA ILE A 87 9.93 2.00 15.77
C ILE A 87 9.38 1.40 17.08
N ASP A 88 9.69 2.05 18.19
CA ASP A 88 9.44 1.57 19.56
C ASP A 88 8.70 2.65 20.38
N VAL A 89 7.65 2.23 21.07
CA VAL A 89 6.98 3.06 22.09
C VAL A 89 7.85 3.08 23.35
N THR A 90 8.44 4.24 23.67
CA THR A 90 9.39 4.38 24.78
C THR A 90 8.82 3.83 26.09
N GLY A 91 9.47 2.79 26.61
CA GLY A 91 9.09 2.13 27.86
C GLY A 91 7.74 1.39 27.82
N GLY A 92 7.11 1.26 26.65
CA GLY A 92 5.79 0.64 26.50
C GLY A 92 4.66 1.38 27.22
N VAL A 93 4.82 2.70 27.43
CA VAL A 93 3.85 3.49 28.19
C VAL A 93 2.67 3.86 27.30
N ASN A 94 1.50 3.27 27.57
CA ASN A 94 0.25 3.62 26.89
C ASN A 94 -0.38 4.89 27.46
N ALA A 95 0.20 6.03 27.09
CA ALA A 95 -0.32 7.36 27.38
C ALA A 95 -0.13 8.26 26.16
N ASP A 96 -1.11 9.14 25.91
CA ASP A 96 -0.98 10.18 24.89
C ASP A 96 0.24 11.05 25.20
N GLY A 97 1.09 11.23 24.18
CA GLY A 97 2.34 11.97 24.30
C GLY A 97 3.57 11.15 24.66
N THR A 98 3.44 9.84 24.90
CA THR A 98 4.61 8.95 25.02
C THR A 98 5.43 9.05 23.73
N LYS A 99 6.72 9.36 23.86
CA LYS A 99 7.59 9.59 22.71
C LYS A 99 7.98 8.31 22.00
N LEU A 100 8.17 8.42 20.70
CA LEU A 100 8.69 7.35 19.86
C LEU A 100 10.21 7.45 19.75
N GLN A 101 10.83 6.29 19.67
CA GLN A 101 12.27 6.10 19.51
C GLN A 101 12.48 4.91 18.57
N ILE A 102 13.74 4.66 18.20
CA ILE A 102 14.13 3.36 17.67
C ILE A 102 14.75 2.49 18.76
N TRP A 103 14.57 1.19 18.63
CA TRP A 103 15.20 0.20 19.49
C TRP A 103 15.49 -1.07 18.70
N THR A 104 16.50 -1.82 19.09
CA THR A 104 16.81 -3.13 18.51
C THR A 104 15.55 -4.00 18.46
N CYS A 105 15.25 -4.51 17.27
CA CYS A 105 14.06 -5.30 17.03
C CYS A 105 14.08 -6.58 17.87
N ALA A 106 13.01 -6.83 18.62
CA ALA A 106 12.84 -8.03 19.44
C ALA A 106 11.53 -8.74 19.07
N GLU A 107 11.62 -10.03 18.74
CA GLU A 107 10.45 -10.84 18.40
C GLU A 107 9.47 -10.90 19.58
N GLY A 108 8.19 -10.66 19.30
CA GLY A 108 7.12 -10.64 20.32
C GLY A 108 7.12 -9.42 21.24
N ASN A 109 8.04 -8.44 21.06
CA ASN A 109 7.98 -7.18 21.79
C ASN A 109 6.80 -6.34 21.28
N THR A 110 5.73 -6.26 22.09
CA THR A 110 4.52 -5.54 21.73
C THR A 110 4.74 -4.04 21.50
N ASN A 111 5.78 -3.43 22.08
CA ASN A 111 6.08 -2.01 21.91
C ASN A 111 6.56 -1.65 20.49
N GLN A 112 6.88 -2.67 19.68
CA GLN A 112 7.43 -2.54 18.33
C GLN A 112 6.47 -3.06 17.26
N LEU A 113 5.24 -3.36 17.63
CA LEU A 113 4.23 -3.91 16.74
C LEU A 113 3.24 -2.83 16.31
N TRP A 114 3.17 -2.62 15.01
CA TRP A 114 2.32 -1.62 14.37
C TRP A 114 1.36 -2.31 13.41
N THR A 115 0.10 -1.87 13.43
CA THR A 115 -0.95 -2.28 12.49
C THR A 115 -1.17 -1.11 11.56
N SER A 116 -0.89 -1.29 10.27
CA SER A 116 -1.27 -0.28 9.28
C SER A 116 -2.78 -0.35 9.08
N LEU A 117 -3.44 0.80 9.14
CA LEU A 117 -4.87 0.89 8.91
C LEU A 117 -5.14 1.49 7.54
N ASN A 118 -6.30 1.15 7.04
CA ASN A 118 -6.87 1.63 5.78
C ASN A 118 -6.87 3.16 5.64
N ASP A 119 -6.87 3.91 6.73
CA ASP A 119 -6.88 5.36 6.67
C ASP A 119 -5.48 5.99 6.76
N PHE A 120 -4.42 5.26 6.37
CA PHE A 120 -3.00 5.66 6.45
C PHE A 120 -2.46 5.93 7.85
N THR A 121 -3.15 5.46 8.90
CA THR A 121 -2.60 5.50 10.25
C THR A 121 -1.83 4.22 10.55
N PHE A 122 -0.84 4.32 11.44
CA PHE A 122 -0.13 3.18 11.99
C PHE A 122 -0.46 3.09 13.46
N GLN A 123 -1.37 2.18 13.79
CA GLN A 123 -1.83 1.95 15.14
C GLN A 123 -0.83 1.07 15.89
N TRP A 124 -0.49 1.43 17.12
CA TRP A 124 0.23 0.54 18.02
C TRP A 124 -0.66 -0.67 18.32
N SER A 125 -0.25 -1.85 17.83
CA SER A 125 -1.11 -3.02 17.68
C SER A 125 -1.82 -3.41 18.99
N GLY A 126 -3.15 -3.52 18.92
CA GLY A 126 -3.98 -3.88 20.08
C GLY A 126 -4.31 -2.71 21.02
N THR A 127 -3.96 -1.48 20.65
CA THR A 127 -4.30 -0.26 21.39
C THR A 127 -5.12 0.70 20.53
N ASP A 128 -5.54 1.84 21.08
CA ASP A 128 -6.19 2.94 20.36
C ASP A 128 -5.22 4.08 19.99
N LYS A 129 -3.91 3.81 19.99
CA LYS A 129 -2.85 4.81 19.79
C LYS A 129 -2.22 4.68 18.41
N CYS A 130 -1.91 5.80 17.78
CA CYS A 130 -1.30 5.87 16.45
C CYS A 130 0.01 6.66 16.50
N ILE A 131 0.90 6.39 15.54
CA ILE A 131 2.06 7.25 15.27
C ILE A 131 1.55 8.68 14.98
N ASP A 132 2.04 9.65 15.74
CA ASP A 132 1.54 11.03 15.77
C ASP A 132 2.73 12.01 15.70
N LEU A 133 2.67 12.94 14.75
CA LEU A 133 3.55 14.09 14.72
C LEU A 133 3.11 15.06 15.81
N THR A 134 3.95 15.22 16.83
CA THR A 134 3.66 16.06 18.01
C THR A 134 3.21 17.46 17.58
N ASP A 135 1.99 17.82 18.00
CA ASP A 135 1.33 19.10 17.71
C ASP A 135 1.20 19.43 16.20
N GLY A 136 1.38 18.45 15.30
CA GLY A 136 1.43 18.65 13.85
C GLY A 136 2.56 19.55 13.37
N LYS A 137 3.62 19.74 14.18
CA LYS A 137 4.70 20.67 13.89
C LYS A 137 5.77 20.01 13.02
N ILE A 138 5.95 20.51 11.80
CA ILE A 138 6.94 20.02 10.80
C ILE A 138 8.33 20.67 10.92
N THR A 139 8.69 21.17 12.10
CA THR A 139 10.06 21.65 12.29
C THR A 139 10.98 20.45 12.43
N ASP A 140 12.06 20.41 11.65
CA ASP A 140 13.09 19.38 11.74
C ASP A 140 13.49 19.10 13.20
N GLY A 141 13.59 17.81 13.53
CA GLY A 141 13.91 17.34 14.86
C GLY A 141 12.71 17.31 15.81
N ASN A 142 11.49 17.69 15.39
CA ASN A 142 10.31 17.50 16.22
C ASN A 142 10.07 16.00 16.43
N GLN A 143 10.19 15.55 17.67
CA GLN A 143 10.05 14.14 18.02
C GLN A 143 8.59 13.70 17.93
N LEU A 144 8.36 12.57 17.27
CA LEU A 144 7.06 11.93 17.17
C LEU A 144 6.67 11.31 18.52
N GLN A 145 5.37 11.06 18.64
CA GLN A 145 4.76 10.47 19.82
C GLN A 145 3.71 9.45 19.39
N ILE A 146 3.16 8.75 20.37
CA ILE A 146 1.85 8.13 20.22
C ILE A 146 0.75 9.06 20.70
N TRP A 147 -0.38 9.03 20.02
CA TRP A 147 -1.59 9.72 20.45
C TRP A 147 -2.82 8.91 20.05
N THR A 148 -3.93 9.09 20.76
CA THR A 148 -5.20 8.47 20.43
C THR A 148 -5.54 8.67 18.95
N CYS A 149 -5.76 7.58 18.23
CA CYS A 149 -6.02 7.59 16.79
C CYS A 149 -7.26 8.44 16.48
N GLY A 150 -7.11 9.45 15.65
CA GLY A 150 -8.21 10.27 15.15
C GLY A 150 -9.12 9.49 14.22
N THR A 151 -10.43 9.71 14.32
CA THR A 151 -11.38 9.14 13.36
C THR A 151 -11.60 10.10 12.18
N GLY A 152 -11.46 9.58 10.95
CA GLY A 152 -11.85 10.27 9.71
C GLY A 152 -10.72 10.94 8.93
N SER A 153 -10.88 10.97 7.60
CA SER A 153 -9.92 11.45 6.59
C SER A 153 -9.65 12.96 6.59
N SER A 154 -10.19 13.72 7.55
CA SER A 154 -10.09 15.19 7.60
C SER A 154 -9.73 15.75 8.98
N GLY A 155 -9.53 14.91 10.01
CA GLY A 155 -9.38 15.34 11.41
C GLY A 155 -7.94 15.46 11.91
N ASN A 156 -7.05 14.51 11.60
CA ASN A 156 -5.71 14.42 12.19
C ASN A 156 -4.66 14.11 11.11
N GLN A 157 -4.34 15.09 10.24
CA GLN A 157 -3.30 14.91 9.21
C GLN A 157 -1.95 14.51 9.82
N ASN A 158 -1.65 15.00 11.02
CA ASN A 158 -0.44 14.68 11.78
C ASN A 158 -0.32 13.19 12.20
N GLN A 159 -1.32 12.33 11.93
CA GLN A 159 -1.28 10.89 12.18
C GLN A 159 -1.33 10.04 10.89
N LYS A 160 -1.34 10.70 9.73
CA LYS A 160 -1.43 10.06 8.42
C LYS A 160 -0.03 9.94 7.85
N TRP A 161 0.35 8.71 7.50
CA TRP A 161 1.69 8.41 7.04
C TRP A 161 1.63 7.61 5.75
N THR A 162 2.26 8.15 4.72
CA THR A 162 2.41 7.50 3.41
C THR A 162 3.86 7.11 3.24
N GLY A 163 4.10 5.97 2.59
CA GLY A 163 5.39 5.77 1.97
C GLY A 163 5.41 6.57 0.68
N GLU A 164 6.34 7.51 0.54
CA GLU A 164 6.51 8.21 -0.73
C GLU A 164 7.44 7.41 -1.64
N PRO A 165 7.09 7.29 -2.94
CA PRO A 165 8.07 6.89 -3.94
C PRO A 165 9.31 7.77 -3.78
N ASN A 166 10.48 7.20 -3.97
CA ASN A 166 11.66 8.03 -4.19
C ASN A 166 11.31 8.99 -5.35
N PRO A 167 11.50 10.32 -5.22
CA PRO A 167 11.25 11.25 -6.31
C PRO A 167 12.17 11.03 -7.53
N ASP A 168 13.07 10.04 -7.49
CA ASP A 168 13.64 9.50 -8.72
C ASP A 168 12.53 8.85 -9.56
N THR A 169 12.26 9.46 -10.71
CA THR A 169 11.11 9.26 -11.60
C THR A 169 10.96 7.86 -12.24
N SER A 170 11.59 6.83 -11.69
CA SER A 170 11.49 5.43 -12.11
C SER A 170 10.47 4.60 -11.33
N ASP A 171 9.94 5.10 -10.21
CA ASP A 171 9.07 4.33 -9.32
C ASP A 171 7.63 4.20 -9.86
N VAL A 172 7.06 2.99 -9.75
CA VAL A 172 5.68 2.70 -10.16
C VAL A 172 4.95 1.81 -9.19
N ASP A 173 3.63 1.88 -9.21
CA ASP A 173 2.78 1.08 -8.35
C ASP A 173 2.08 -0.04 -9.12
N ARG A 174 1.88 -1.16 -8.46
CA ARG A 174 0.86 -2.15 -8.78
C ARG A 174 -0.42 -1.82 -8.02
N ILE A 175 -1.58 -2.06 -8.63
CA ILE A 175 -2.86 -2.05 -7.90
C ILE A 175 -3.28 -3.50 -7.72
N ILE A 176 -3.19 -4.00 -6.49
CA ILE A 176 -3.60 -5.35 -6.10
C ILE A 176 -5.08 -5.31 -5.76
N GLY A 177 -5.86 -6.34 -6.09
CA GLY A 177 -7.20 -6.43 -5.53
C GLY A 177 -8.00 -7.66 -5.92
N GLY A 178 -9.21 -7.72 -5.36
CA GLY A 178 -10.04 -8.90 -5.36
C GLY A 178 -9.66 -9.92 -4.27
N PRO A 179 -10.49 -10.95 -4.05
CA PRO A 179 -10.16 -12.02 -3.12
C PRO A 179 -8.92 -12.76 -3.61
N VAL A 180 -7.77 -12.56 -2.95
CA VAL A 180 -6.60 -13.42 -3.11
C VAL A 180 -6.92 -14.72 -2.38
N ALA A 181 -7.19 -15.81 -3.11
CA ALA A 181 -7.32 -17.13 -2.50
C ALA A 181 -6.03 -17.43 -1.72
N ALA A 182 -6.13 -18.13 -0.59
CA ALA A 182 -5.02 -18.35 0.36
C ALA A 182 -3.79 -19.11 -0.21
N ASN A 183 -3.80 -19.43 -1.50
CA ASN A 183 -2.84 -20.23 -2.25
C ASN A 183 -2.63 -19.75 -3.69
N GLU A 184 -3.07 -18.53 -4.05
CA GLU A 184 -2.80 -17.93 -5.36
C GLU A 184 -1.72 -16.84 -5.29
N THR A 185 -1.01 -16.67 -6.40
CA THR A 185 -0.18 -15.49 -6.68
C THR A 185 -1.00 -14.21 -6.50
N GLU A 186 -0.39 -13.15 -6.00
CA GLU A 186 -1.08 -11.87 -5.89
C GLU A 186 -1.55 -11.42 -7.28
N HIS A 187 -2.79 -10.96 -7.36
CA HIS A 187 -3.39 -10.50 -8.61
C HIS A 187 -3.44 -8.97 -8.67
N CYS A 188 -3.07 -8.44 -9.83
CA CYS A 188 -2.95 -7.02 -10.10
C CYS A 188 -3.92 -6.58 -11.19
N ILE A 189 -4.32 -5.31 -11.14
CA ILE A 189 -4.95 -4.63 -12.27
C ILE A 189 -3.94 -4.53 -13.40
N THR A 190 -4.33 -5.01 -14.57
CA THR A 190 -3.45 -5.19 -15.73
C THR A 190 -4.11 -4.65 -16.99
N ALA A 191 -3.36 -3.89 -17.78
CA ALA A 191 -3.78 -3.54 -19.14
C ALA A 191 -3.42 -4.65 -20.14
N THR A 192 -4.39 -5.16 -20.88
CA THR A 192 -4.16 -6.24 -21.87
C THR A 192 -3.25 -5.83 -23.04
N SER A 193 -3.17 -4.54 -23.37
CA SER A 193 -2.23 -3.97 -24.35
C SER A 193 -2.19 -2.45 -24.22
N ASN A 194 -1.28 -1.79 -24.94
CA ASN A 194 -1.17 -0.32 -24.97
C ASN A 194 -2.19 0.37 -25.93
N ALA A 195 -3.12 -0.36 -26.53
CA ALA A 195 -4.08 0.21 -27.48
C ALA A 195 -5.23 0.93 -26.76
N ASN A 196 -5.76 1.99 -27.37
CA ASN A 196 -7.03 2.58 -26.93
C ASN A 196 -8.15 1.53 -27.04
N GLY A 197 -8.92 1.36 -25.98
CA GLY A 197 -9.95 0.32 -25.86
C GLY A 197 -9.43 -1.03 -25.37
N ALA A 198 -8.13 -1.16 -25.04
CA ALA A 198 -7.62 -2.36 -24.40
C ALA A 198 -8.35 -2.61 -23.08
N ALA A 199 -8.70 -3.86 -22.80
CA ALA A 199 -9.37 -4.21 -21.56
C ALA A 199 -8.43 -4.05 -20.36
N VAL A 200 -8.99 -3.57 -19.25
CA VAL A 200 -8.37 -3.61 -17.93
C VAL A 200 -8.90 -4.85 -17.21
N VAL A 201 -8.00 -5.73 -16.79
CA VAL A 201 -8.31 -7.05 -16.26
C VAL A 201 -7.53 -7.32 -14.98
N LEU A 202 -7.87 -8.39 -14.28
CA LEU A 202 -7.06 -9.00 -13.24
C LEU A 202 -6.02 -9.94 -13.87
N SER A 203 -4.75 -9.91 -13.46
CA SER A 203 -3.72 -10.88 -13.86
C SER A 203 -2.70 -11.09 -12.75
N ASP A 204 -1.83 -12.09 -12.88
CA ASP A 204 -0.73 -12.29 -11.93
C ASP A 204 0.14 -11.02 -11.84
N CYS A 205 0.47 -10.59 -10.62
CA CYS A 205 1.26 -9.38 -10.41
C CYS A 205 2.66 -9.45 -11.02
N ASP A 206 3.22 -10.65 -11.19
CA ASP A 206 4.54 -10.86 -11.80
C ASP A 206 4.49 -11.07 -13.32
N ASP A 207 3.32 -10.93 -13.92
CA ASP A 207 3.16 -10.93 -15.37
C ASP A 207 3.82 -9.69 -15.97
N THR A 208 5.08 -9.86 -16.38
CA THR A 208 5.86 -8.87 -17.15
C THR A 208 5.85 -9.18 -18.65
N SER A 209 4.97 -10.06 -19.11
CA SER A 209 5.01 -10.62 -20.47
C SER A 209 4.71 -9.59 -21.57
N SER A 210 4.10 -8.45 -21.24
CA SER A 210 3.83 -7.38 -22.21
C SER A 210 5.04 -6.48 -22.42
N THR A 211 5.81 -6.78 -23.47
CA THR A 211 6.88 -5.90 -23.99
C THR A 211 6.35 -4.67 -24.72
N SER A 212 5.03 -4.57 -24.93
CA SER A 212 4.37 -3.50 -25.70
C SER A 212 3.96 -2.28 -24.86
N ILE A 213 4.01 -2.40 -23.54
CA ILE A 213 3.71 -1.32 -22.59
C ILE A 213 5.03 -0.95 -21.90
N PRO A 214 5.59 0.25 -22.13
CA PRO A 214 6.76 0.71 -21.39
C PRO A 214 6.51 0.61 -19.87
N GLY A 215 7.43 -0.03 -19.14
CA GLY A 215 7.32 -0.28 -17.71
C GLY A 215 6.45 -1.46 -17.27
N GLY A 216 5.82 -2.16 -18.20
CA GLY A 216 5.01 -3.37 -17.95
C GLY A 216 3.51 -3.09 -17.92
N ASN A 217 2.71 -4.14 -18.13
CA ASN A 217 1.23 -4.08 -18.14
C ASN A 217 0.59 -4.04 -16.75
N VAL A 218 1.37 -4.23 -15.70
CA VAL A 218 0.93 -4.35 -14.30
C VAL A 218 1.31 -3.14 -13.44
N THR A 219 2.00 -2.15 -14.02
CA THR A 219 2.52 -0.98 -13.31
C THR A 219 1.78 0.29 -13.72
N TRP A 220 1.59 1.15 -12.73
CA TRP A 220 0.74 2.33 -12.81
C TRP A 220 1.35 3.48 -12.01
N THR A 221 1.27 4.69 -12.55
CA THR A 221 1.41 5.91 -11.76
C THR A 221 0.08 6.19 -11.08
N ILE A 222 0.08 6.24 -9.75
CA ILE A 222 -1.11 6.48 -8.92
C ILE A 222 -1.00 7.86 -8.25
N PRO A 223 -2.10 8.63 -8.13
CA PRO A 223 -2.12 9.87 -7.37
C PRO A 223 -1.85 9.62 -5.88
N VAL A 224 -0.83 10.28 -5.31
CA VAL A 224 -0.47 10.17 -3.88
C VAL A 224 -1.09 11.27 -3.04
N GLU A 225 -1.04 12.53 -3.48
CA GLU A 225 -1.82 13.64 -2.94
C GLU A 225 -2.11 14.72 -4.01
N PRO A 226 -3.37 15.16 -4.19
CA PRO A 226 -4.58 14.56 -3.62
C PRO A 226 -4.76 13.12 -4.13
N LEU A 227 -5.39 12.25 -3.33
CA LEU A 227 -5.77 10.87 -3.70
C LEU A 227 -6.80 10.78 -4.85
N VAL A 228 -6.95 11.84 -5.63
CA VAL A 228 -7.83 11.95 -6.79
C VAL A 228 -6.97 12.27 -8.01
N GLY A 229 -7.06 11.43 -9.05
CA GLY A 229 -6.36 11.70 -10.29
C GLY A 229 -6.44 10.56 -11.29
N GLN A 230 -5.60 10.67 -12.31
CA GLN A 230 -5.46 9.67 -13.36
C GLN A 230 -4.56 8.53 -12.91
N ILE A 231 -5.00 7.29 -13.14
CA ILE A 231 -4.18 6.07 -12.99
C ILE A 231 -3.56 5.79 -14.37
N LYS A 232 -2.24 5.93 -14.49
CA LYS A 232 -1.55 6.00 -15.79
C LYS A 232 -0.56 4.87 -16.01
N THR A 233 -0.45 4.41 -17.25
CA THR A 233 0.75 3.71 -17.73
C THR A 233 1.79 4.73 -18.23
N PHE A 234 3.03 4.31 -18.40
CA PHE A 234 4.14 5.18 -18.82
C PHE A 234 3.98 5.83 -20.21
N ASP A 235 3.18 5.24 -21.11
CA ASP A 235 2.95 5.77 -22.46
C ASP A 235 1.71 6.68 -22.56
N ASN A 236 1.46 7.45 -21.50
CA ASN A 236 0.37 8.42 -21.40
C ASN A 236 -1.02 7.80 -21.69
N LYS A 237 -1.24 6.55 -21.28
CA LYS A 237 -2.57 5.94 -21.24
C LYS A 237 -3.10 5.88 -19.83
N CYS A 238 -4.39 6.07 -19.69
CA CYS A 238 -5.13 6.13 -18.45
C CYS A 238 -6.15 4.99 -18.41
N ILE A 239 -6.42 4.46 -17.22
CA ILE A 239 -7.69 3.76 -17.00
C ILE A 239 -8.82 4.76 -17.32
N ASP A 240 -9.83 4.29 -18.03
CA ASP A 240 -10.90 5.10 -18.60
C ASP A 240 -12.24 4.38 -18.47
N VAL A 241 -13.28 5.17 -18.17
CA VAL A 241 -14.67 4.72 -18.21
C VAL A 241 -15.20 4.92 -19.63
N PRO A 242 -15.47 3.84 -20.40
CA PRO A 242 -15.90 3.96 -21.79
C PRO A 242 -17.12 4.85 -21.96
N ASN A 243 -16.97 5.89 -22.78
CA ASN A 243 -18.01 6.87 -23.08
C ASN A 243 -18.61 7.58 -21.86
N GLY A 244 -17.96 7.53 -20.69
CA GLY A 244 -18.49 8.09 -19.44
C GLY A 244 -19.80 7.43 -18.99
N SER A 245 -20.03 6.17 -19.35
CA SER A 245 -21.24 5.45 -18.99
C SER A 245 -21.31 5.20 -17.48
N THR A 246 -22.45 5.55 -16.86
CA THR A 246 -22.71 5.33 -15.43
C THR A 246 -23.46 4.03 -15.12
N ALA A 247 -23.63 3.15 -16.12
CA ALA A 247 -24.29 1.88 -15.92
C ALA A 247 -23.40 0.90 -15.13
N ASN A 248 -24.01 0.06 -14.29
CA ASN A 248 -23.32 -1.07 -13.68
C ASN A 248 -22.91 -2.07 -14.75
N GLY A 249 -21.73 -2.67 -14.59
CA GLY A 249 -21.18 -3.64 -15.54
C GLY A 249 -20.39 -3.04 -16.69
N VAL A 250 -20.17 -1.71 -16.69
CA VAL A 250 -19.28 -1.06 -17.64
C VAL A 250 -17.86 -1.52 -17.37
N LYS A 251 -17.28 -2.27 -18.31
CA LYS A 251 -15.89 -2.74 -18.23
C LYS A 251 -14.95 -1.56 -18.44
N LEU A 252 -13.94 -1.44 -17.58
CA LEU A 252 -12.92 -0.42 -17.72
C LEU A 252 -12.01 -0.73 -18.91
N GLN A 253 -11.49 0.32 -19.52
CA GLN A 253 -10.58 0.22 -20.64
C GLN A 253 -9.36 1.10 -20.42
N LEU A 254 -8.33 0.88 -21.23
CA LEU A 254 -7.23 1.80 -21.38
C LEU A 254 -7.56 2.82 -22.48
N TRP A 255 -7.28 4.09 -22.24
CA TRP A 255 -7.45 5.16 -23.23
C TRP A 255 -6.38 6.23 -23.11
N THR A 256 -6.14 6.99 -24.17
CA THR A 256 -5.20 8.12 -24.14
C THR A 256 -5.59 9.11 -23.04
N CYS A 257 -4.63 9.42 -22.15
CA CYS A 257 -4.87 10.37 -21.07
C CYS A 257 -5.21 11.74 -21.63
N THR A 258 -6.32 12.32 -21.15
CA THR A 258 -6.77 13.66 -21.53
C THR A 258 -6.92 14.50 -20.27
N ALA A 259 -6.18 15.61 -20.19
CA ALA A 259 -6.23 16.49 -19.02
C ALA A 259 -7.66 16.97 -18.74
N GLY A 260 -8.10 16.88 -17.48
CA GLY A 260 -9.45 17.27 -17.07
C GLY A 260 -10.58 16.34 -17.51
N ASN A 261 -10.30 15.23 -18.20
CA ASN A 261 -11.33 14.25 -18.55
C ASN A 261 -11.80 13.51 -17.29
N THR A 262 -13.05 13.76 -16.88
CA THR A 262 -13.64 13.15 -15.69
C THR A 262 -13.77 11.63 -15.78
N ASN A 263 -13.78 11.04 -16.98
CA ASN A 263 -13.85 9.58 -17.16
C ASN A 263 -12.55 8.88 -16.75
N GLN A 264 -11.50 9.64 -16.47
CA GLN A 264 -10.16 9.15 -16.13
C GLN A 264 -9.74 9.64 -14.74
N LEU A 265 -10.67 10.15 -13.92
CA LEU A 265 -10.38 10.63 -12.57
C LEU A 265 -10.93 9.65 -11.54
N PHE A 266 -10.03 9.02 -10.79
CA PHE A 266 -10.36 8.05 -9.75
C PHE A 266 -9.88 8.55 -8.41
N LYS A 267 -10.65 8.23 -7.38
CA LYS A 267 -10.40 8.55 -5.99
C LYS A 267 -10.06 7.27 -5.24
N PHE A 268 -8.87 7.22 -4.67
CA PHE A 268 -8.51 6.15 -3.75
C PHE A 268 -9.18 6.41 -2.40
N LEU A 269 -9.89 5.40 -1.91
CA LEU A 269 -10.59 5.38 -0.63
C LEU A 269 -9.98 4.26 0.22
N PRO A 270 -8.73 4.43 0.66
CA PRO A 270 -8.00 3.36 1.34
C PRO A 270 -8.73 2.98 2.62
N GLY A 271 -9.42 3.94 3.28
CA GLY A 271 -10.26 3.76 4.46
C GLY A 271 -11.26 2.61 4.37
N VAL A 272 -11.73 2.32 3.17
CA VAL A 272 -12.68 1.24 2.84
C VAL A 272 -12.16 0.34 1.72
N SER A 273 -10.85 0.42 1.42
CA SER A 273 -10.18 -0.37 0.38
C SER A 273 -10.79 -0.22 -1.02
N GLN A 274 -11.37 0.93 -1.37
CA GLN A 274 -12.06 1.11 -2.67
C GLN A 274 -11.33 2.10 -3.60
N ILE A 275 -11.54 1.93 -4.90
CA ILE A 275 -11.21 2.93 -5.92
C ILE A 275 -12.53 3.41 -6.53
N GLU A 276 -12.91 4.64 -6.21
CA GLU A 276 -14.14 5.26 -6.70
C GLU A 276 -13.86 6.04 -7.99
N TRP A 277 -14.72 5.91 -9.00
CA TRP A 277 -14.81 6.90 -10.06
C TRP A 277 -15.24 8.24 -9.46
N SER A 278 -14.31 9.21 -9.44
CA SER A 278 -14.34 10.36 -8.54
C SER A 278 -15.68 11.10 -8.54
N GLY A 279 -16.40 11.03 -7.42
CA GLY A 279 -17.67 11.71 -7.19
C GLY A 279 -18.85 11.12 -7.96
N LYS A 280 -18.75 9.88 -8.44
CA LYS A 280 -19.81 9.19 -9.20
C LYS A 280 -20.48 8.07 -8.41
N GLY A 281 -19.97 7.70 -7.23
CA GLY A 281 -20.52 6.61 -6.42
C GLY A 281 -20.38 5.23 -7.08
N LYS A 282 -19.45 5.10 -8.03
CA LYS A 282 -19.13 3.84 -8.71
C LYS A 282 -17.72 3.43 -8.34
N CYS A 283 -17.51 2.17 -7.99
CA CYS A 283 -16.23 1.64 -7.60
C CYS A 283 -15.73 0.61 -8.59
N PHE A 284 -14.41 0.44 -8.63
CA PHE A 284 -13.79 -0.67 -9.33
C PHE A 284 -14.30 -1.96 -8.71
N ASP A 285 -14.74 -2.87 -9.56
CA ASP A 285 -15.43 -4.09 -9.17
C ASP A 285 -14.93 -5.23 -10.06
N LEU A 286 -14.59 -6.35 -9.43
CA LEU A 286 -14.18 -7.56 -10.14
C LEU A 286 -15.42 -8.25 -10.69
N THR A 287 -15.50 -8.38 -12.03
CA THR A 287 -16.69 -8.87 -12.73
C THR A 287 -17.15 -10.23 -12.19
N ASP A 288 -18.41 -10.30 -11.75
CA ASP A 288 -19.04 -11.46 -11.11
C ASP A 288 -18.29 -12.00 -9.87
N GLY A 289 -17.36 -11.22 -9.28
CA GLY A 289 -16.51 -11.64 -8.17
C GLY A 289 -15.47 -12.72 -8.53
N LYS A 290 -15.14 -12.91 -9.81
CA LYS A 290 -14.22 -13.96 -10.27
C LYS A 290 -12.76 -13.55 -10.11
N SER A 291 -11.95 -14.34 -9.41
CA SER A 291 -10.51 -14.08 -9.20
C SER A 291 -9.59 -14.61 -10.30
N ALA A 292 -10.12 -15.19 -11.38
CA ALA A 292 -9.29 -15.77 -12.44
C ALA A 292 -8.57 -14.67 -13.26
N SER A 293 -7.31 -14.91 -13.63
CA SER A 293 -6.58 -14.05 -14.57
C SER A 293 -7.35 -13.85 -15.88
N GLY A 294 -7.34 -12.64 -16.40
CA GLY A 294 -8.16 -12.18 -17.52
C GLY A 294 -9.58 -11.73 -17.13
N THR A 295 -9.99 -11.82 -15.86
CA THR A 295 -11.30 -11.31 -15.43
C THR A 295 -11.34 -9.79 -15.61
N PRO A 296 -12.32 -9.23 -16.35
CA PRO A 296 -12.42 -7.78 -16.53
C PRO A 296 -12.70 -7.04 -15.22
N ILE A 297 -12.10 -5.87 -15.08
CA ILE A 297 -12.51 -4.90 -14.06
C ILE A 297 -13.68 -4.09 -14.63
N GLN A 298 -14.74 -3.95 -13.85
CA GLN A 298 -15.93 -3.19 -14.21
C GLN A 298 -16.21 -2.08 -13.20
N LEU A 299 -17.13 -1.18 -13.55
CA LEU A 299 -17.77 -0.29 -12.59
C LEU A 299 -19.02 -0.94 -12.03
N TRP A 300 -19.16 -0.82 -10.72
CA TRP A 300 -20.39 -1.14 -10.01
C TRP A 300 -20.68 -0.07 -8.96
N ASP A 301 -21.90 -0.02 -8.42
CA ASP A 301 -22.17 0.81 -7.25
C ASP A 301 -21.20 0.46 -6.12
N CYS A 302 -20.63 1.49 -5.49
CA CYS A 302 -19.73 1.29 -4.35
C CYS A 302 -20.47 0.58 -3.22
N ALA A 303 -19.94 -0.56 -2.79
CA ALA A 303 -20.49 -1.35 -1.71
C ALA A 303 -20.35 -0.59 -0.38
N THR A 304 -21.41 -0.61 0.44
CA THR A 304 -21.37 -0.10 1.82
C THR A 304 -21.15 -1.20 2.85
N ASN A 305 -21.06 -2.45 2.40
CA ASN A 305 -20.77 -3.65 3.17
C ASN A 305 -19.40 -4.21 2.75
N ASN A 306 -18.84 -5.11 3.56
CA ASN A 306 -17.60 -5.81 3.23
C ASN A 306 -17.82 -6.65 1.96
N ASN A 307 -17.37 -6.14 0.81
CA ASN A 307 -17.55 -6.76 -0.48
C ASN A 307 -16.18 -6.95 -1.16
N PRO A 308 -15.53 -8.11 -0.98
CA PRO A 308 -14.14 -8.31 -1.37
C PRO A 308 -13.88 -8.24 -2.88
N ASN A 309 -14.91 -8.20 -3.72
CA ASN A 309 -14.74 -7.95 -5.16
C ASN A 309 -14.49 -6.46 -5.48
N GLN A 310 -14.59 -5.55 -4.50
CA GLN A 310 -14.27 -4.12 -4.62
C GLN A 310 -13.11 -3.69 -3.72
N ASP A 311 -12.39 -4.65 -3.13
CA ASP A 311 -11.23 -4.39 -2.29
C ASP A 311 -9.97 -4.29 -3.17
N TRP A 312 -9.33 -3.12 -3.14
CA TRP A 312 -8.15 -2.77 -3.90
C TRP A 312 -7.12 -2.09 -3.00
N PHE A 313 -5.86 -2.45 -3.21
CA PHE A 313 -4.71 -2.03 -2.44
C PHE A 313 -3.61 -1.56 -3.37
N ARG A 314 -2.93 -0.49 -2.97
CA ARG A 314 -1.73 -0.02 -3.65
C ARG A 314 -0.55 -0.87 -3.18
N SER A 315 0.22 -1.38 -4.13
CA SER A 315 1.52 -1.99 -3.89
C SER A 315 2.57 -1.20 -4.63
N HIS A 316 3.58 -0.72 -3.92
CA HIS A 316 4.66 0.01 -4.54
C HIS A 316 5.64 -0.97 -5.20
N VAL A 317 6.25 -0.62 -6.33
CA VAL A 317 7.30 -1.41 -6.98
C VAL A 317 8.49 -0.49 -7.22
N GLY A 318 9.45 -0.53 -6.30
CA GLY A 318 10.77 0.07 -6.50
C GLY A 318 11.64 -0.85 -7.36
N PHE A 319 12.48 -0.27 -8.22
CA PHE A 319 13.48 -1.00 -9.02
C PHE A 319 14.86 -0.95 -8.37
#